data_AF-A0A0C9VHS5-F1
#
_entry.id   AF-A0A0C9VHS5-F1
#
_cell.length_a   1.000
_cell.length_b   1.000
_cell.length_c   1.000
_cell.angle_alpha   90.00
_cell.angle_beta   90.00
_cell.angle_gamma   90.00
#
_symmetry.space_group_name_H-M   'P 1'
#
loop_
_entity.id
_entity.type
_entity.pdbx_description
1 polymer ?
#
loop_
_entity_poly.entity_id
_entity_poly.type
_entity_poly.pdbx_seq_one_letter_code
_entity_poly.pdbx_strand_id
1 'polypeptide(L)'
;GHSLLMDEINLKECGRYLPSSNSIAGLCREHSHTVNEQVTSINAAIQQGLCHLVKKATVCAIGPFARDKYHISPILISPTCKMETAEGCKVWILMILDQWAKHADGEAKCGPIWSVAIDGNATHRKTFHLMLISETIKPGEALKLFNL
;
A
#
# COMPACT_ATOMS: atom_id res chain seq x y z
N GLY A 1 -11.82 14.37 -10.87
CA GLY A 1 -11.53 13.09 -10.21
C GLY A 1 -10.10 13.06 -9.75
N HIS A 2 -9.70 11.94 -9.16
CA HIS A 2 -8.40 11.77 -8.51
C HIS A 2 -7.64 10.57 -9.06
N SER A 3 -6.34 10.51 -8.80
CA SER A 3 -5.51 9.33 -9.03
C SER A 3 -4.98 8.83 -7.70
N LEU A 4 -5.09 7.51 -7.46
CA LEU A 4 -4.33 6.83 -6.43
C LEU A 4 -2.91 6.59 -6.97
N LEU A 5 -1.92 7.20 -6.34
CA LEU A 5 -0.51 7.14 -6.67
C LEU A 5 0.20 6.25 -5.66
N MET A 6 0.95 5.25 -6.13
CA MET A 6 1.68 4.32 -5.28
C MET A 6 3.11 4.14 -5.77
N ASP A 7 4.08 4.30 -4.88
CA ASP A 7 5.50 4.07 -5.16
C ASP A 7 6.22 3.59 -3.89
N GLU A 8 7.48 3.20 -4.03
CA GLU A 8 8.34 2.82 -2.90
C GLU A 8 9.53 3.77 -2.73
N ILE A 9 9.74 4.23 -1.50
CA ILE A 9 10.97 4.95 -1.14
C ILE A 9 11.96 4.01 -0.44
N ASN A 10 13.25 4.15 -0.75
CA ASN A 10 14.30 3.41 -0.03
C ASN A 10 14.48 3.94 1.39
N LEU A 11 14.65 3.02 2.34
CA LEU A 11 14.92 3.33 3.74
C LEU A 11 16.24 2.72 4.17
N LYS A 12 16.82 3.28 5.24
CA LYS A 12 17.97 2.67 5.91
C LYS A 12 17.47 1.52 6.78
N GLU A 13 18.02 0.33 6.60
CA GLU A 13 17.74 -0.86 7.43
C GLU A 13 18.25 -0.64 8.86
N CYS A 14 17.43 -0.06 9.72
CA CYS A 14 17.81 0.30 11.08
C CYS A 14 16.59 0.36 11.99
N GLY A 15 16.56 -0.52 13.00
CA GLY A 15 15.60 -0.44 14.08
C GLY A 15 15.88 0.79 14.94
N ARG A 16 14.85 1.55 15.29
CA ARG A 16 14.96 2.72 16.17
C ARG A 16 14.11 2.55 17.41
N TYR A 17 14.69 2.80 18.56
CA TYR A 17 13.94 2.80 19.81
C TYR A 17 12.99 4.00 19.86
N LEU A 18 11.73 3.72 20.20
CA LEU A 18 10.68 4.70 20.48
C LEU A 18 10.43 4.73 22.00
N PRO A 19 10.97 5.74 22.72
CA PRO A 19 10.84 5.81 24.17
C PRO A 19 9.40 5.92 24.67
N SER A 20 8.53 6.57 23.89
CA SER A 20 7.12 6.80 24.25
C SER A 20 6.30 5.52 24.42
N SER A 21 6.70 4.45 23.74
CA SER A 21 5.98 3.17 23.69
C SER A 21 6.84 1.98 24.14
N ASN A 22 8.09 2.24 24.54
CA ASN A 22 9.10 1.22 24.80
C ASN A 22 9.22 0.17 23.67
N SER A 23 9.08 0.61 22.42
CA SER A 23 9.05 -0.28 21.25
C SER A 23 10.16 0.05 20.25
N ILE A 24 10.41 -0.88 19.32
CA ILE A 24 11.32 -0.67 18.19
C ILE A 24 10.51 -0.36 16.93
N ALA A 25 10.72 0.83 16.37
CA ALA A 25 10.30 1.20 15.02
C ALA A 25 11.26 0.64 13.97
N GLY A 26 10.78 0.57 12.71
CA GLY A 26 11.58 0.11 11.58
C GLY A 26 11.44 -1.40 11.30
N LEU A 27 10.39 -2.02 11.82
CA LEU A 27 9.98 -3.38 11.44
C LEU A 27 9.18 -3.36 10.14
N CYS A 28 9.30 -4.40 9.33
CA CYS A 28 8.51 -4.55 8.11
C CYS A 28 7.04 -4.89 8.41
N ARG A 29 6.11 -4.34 7.62
CA ARG A 29 4.67 -4.63 7.71
C ARG A 29 4.40 -6.11 7.66
N GLU A 30 5.05 -6.82 6.73
CA GLU A 30 4.76 -8.22 6.40
C GLU A 30 4.95 -9.17 7.59
N HIS A 31 5.82 -8.82 8.55
CA HIS A 31 6.16 -9.71 9.67
C HIS A 31 6.05 -9.03 11.03
N SER A 32 5.82 -7.72 11.12
CA SER A 32 5.71 -7.02 12.41
C SER A 32 4.63 -7.59 13.33
N HIS A 33 3.55 -8.14 12.76
CA HIS A 33 2.45 -8.73 13.52
C HIS A 33 2.80 -10.06 14.21
N THR A 34 3.91 -10.72 13.86
CA THR A 34 4.32 -12.00 14.45
C THR A 34 5.19 -11.84 15.69
N VAL A 35 5.58 -10.60 16.01
CA VAL A 35 6.57 -10.31 17.06
C VAL A 35 6.04 -9.26 18.03
N ASN A 36 6.49 -9.37 19.28
CA ASN A 36 6.31 -8.30 20.24
C ASN A 36 7.40 -7.24 20.02
N GLU A 37 6.98 -6.04 19.62
CA GLU A 37 7.82 -4.88 19.32
C GLU A 37 8.54 -4.28 20.53
N GLN A 38 8.22 -4.73 21.75
CA GLN A 38 8.90 -4.32 22.97
C GLN A 38 10.39 -4.72 22.94
N VAL A 39 11.25 -3.83 23.45
CA VAL A 39 12.72 -3.96 23.38
C VAL A 39 13.23 -5.29 23.95
N THR A 40 12.56 -5.85 24.95
CA THR A 40 12.96 -7.10 25.62
C THR A 40 12.90 -8.33 24.71
N SER A 41 12.06 -8.33 23.67
CA SER A 41 11.76 -9.51 22.85
C SER A 41 12.25 -9.42 21.40
N ILE A 42 12.40 -8.21 20.87
CA ILE A 42 12.52 -8.00 19.42
C ILE A 42 13.88 -8.38 18.83
N ASN A 43 14.98 -8.25 19.58
CA ASN A 43 16.32 -8.59 19.08
C ASN A 43 16.44 -10.09 18.74
N ALA A 44 15.91 -10.96 19.60
CA ALA A 44 15.90 -12.40 19.34
C ALA A 44 15.04 -12.74 18.11
N ALA A 45 13.88 -12.06 17.97
CA ALA A 45 12.98 -12.31 16.85
C ALA A 45 13.58 -11.89 15.48
N ILE A 46 14.33 -10.78 15.44
CA ILE A 46 15.06 -10.37 14.23
C ILE A 46 16.18 -11.38 13.91
N GLN A 47 16.96 -11.80 14.91
CA GLN A 47 18.05 -12.77 14.72
C GLN A 47 17.55 -14.15 14.27
N GLN A 48 16.36 -14.56 14.71
CA GLN A 48 15.71 -15.81 14.33
C GLN A 48 14.96 -15.73 12.99
N GLY A 49 14.94 -14.55 12.34
CA GLY A 49 14.24 -14.37 11.07
C GLY A 49 12.71 -14.37 11.18
N LEU A 50 12.16 -14.21 12.39
CA LEU A 50 10.71 -14.11 12.61
C LEU A 50 10.15 -12.75 12.15
N CYS A 51 10.99 -11.73 12.13
CA CYS A 51 10.70 -10.40 11.61
C CYS A 51 11.94 -9.79 10.96
N HIS A 52 11.72 -8.87 10.02
CA HIS A 52 12.80 -8.18 9.31
C HIS A 52 12.76 -6.68 9.57
N LEU A 53 13.94 -6.06 9.51
CA LEU A 53 14.03 -4.61 9.39
C LEU A 53 13.48 -4.15 8.03
N VAL A 54 12.92 -2.95 8.05
CA VAL A 54 12.37 -2.30 6.86
C VAL A 54 13.48 -1.97 5.85
N LYS A 55 13.24 -2.28 4.57
CA LYS A 55 14.14 -1.94 3.45
C LYS A 55 13.62 -0.76 2.63
N LYS A 56 12.31 -0.69 2.47
CA LYS A 56 11.60 0.36 1.74
C LYS A 56 10.31 0.71 2.45
N ALA A 57 9.70 1.83 2.10
CA ALA A 57 8.31 2.10 2.47
C ALA A 57 7.48 2.32 1.21
N THR A 58 6.37 1.60 1.11
CA THR A 58 5.32 1.90 0.13
C THR A 58 4.61 3.17 0.57
N VAL A 59 4.55 4.15 -0.32
CA VAL A 59 3.83 5.41 -0.11
C VAL A 59 2.64 5.41 -1.04
N CYS A 60 1.45 5.59 -0.48
CA CYS A 60 0.23 5.82 -1.24
C CYS A 60 -0.23 7.26 -1.03
N ALA A 61 -0.60 7.91 -2.11
CA ALA A 61 -1.11 9.27 -2.08
C ALA A 61 -2.25 9.44 -3.08
N ILE A 62 -3.13 10.40 -2.82
CA ILE A 62 -4.23 10.75 -3.70
C ILE A 62 -3.94 12.13 -4.30
N GLY A 63 -3.88 12.19 -5.63
CA GLY A 63 -3.62 13.42 -6.39
C GLY A 63 -4.84 13.83 -7.22
N PRO A 64 -5.28 15.10 -7.18
CA PRO A 64 -6.38 15.58 -8.00
C PRO A 64 -5.96 15.76 -9.47
N PHE A 65 -6.85 15.40 -10.40
CA PHE A 65 -6.79 15.92 -11.77
C PHE A 65 -7.31 17.36 -11.77
N ALA A 66 -6.42 18.32 -11.51
CA ALA A 66 -6.75 19.73 -11.45
C ALA A 66 -5.76 20.57 -12.26
N ARG A 67 -6.27 21.62 -12.92
CA ARG A 67 -5.43 22.61 -13.61
C ARG A 67 -4.65 23.46 -12.59
N ASP A 68 -5.34 23.86 -11.52
CA ASP A 68 -4.82 24.70 -10.46
C ASP A 68 -5.02 23.96 -9.11
N LYS A 69 -4.07 24.09 -8.17
CA LYS A 69 -4.05 23.40 -6.85
C LYS A 69 -3.84 21.88 -6.90
N TYR A 70 -2.66 21.48 -7.38
CA TYR A 70 -2.19 20.09 -7.46
C TYR A 70 -1.66 19.54 -6.11
N HIS A 71 -2.42 19.72 -5.02
CA HIS A 71 -1.98 19.21 -3.72
C HIS A 71 -2.16 17.69 -3.67
N ILE A 72 -1.04 16.97 -3.53
CA ILE A 72 -1.03 15.53 -3.30
C ILE A 72 -1.21 15.28 -1.80
N SER A 73 -2.14 14.38 -1.46
CA SER A 73 -2.41 13.98 -0.06
C SER A 73 -1.86 12.57 0.20
N PRO A 74 -0.74 12.41 0.91
CA PRO A 74 -0.28 11.10 1.37
C PRO A 74 -1.32 10.49 2.32
N ILE A 75 -1.73 9.25 2.05
CA ILE A 75 -2.73 8.52 2.84
C ILE A 75 -2.14 7.31 3.57
N LEU A 76 -1.00 6.80 3.10
CA LEU A 76 -0.34 5.64 3.67
C LEU A 76 1.17 5.74 3.47
N ILE A 77 1.92 5.45 4.53
CA ILE A 77 3.34 5.15 4.47
C ILE A 77 3.51 3.82 5.19
N SER A 78 3.96 2.80 4.47
CA SER A 78 3.90 1.43 4.96
C SER A 78 5.23 0.70 4.74
N PRO A 79 5.96 0.38 5.82
CA PRO A 79 7.29 -0.22 5.73
C PRO A 79 7.22 -1.64 5.15
N THR A 80 8.13 -2.01 4.26
CA THR A 80 8.21 -3.33 3.62
C THR A 80 9.63 -3.90 3.66
N CYS A 81 9.74 -5.23 3.81
CA CYS A 81 10.98 -5.98 3.58
C CYS A 81 11.12 -6.51 2.14
N LYS A 82 10.27 -6.03 1.21
CA LYS A 82 10.10 -6.49 -0.18
C LYS A 82 9.56 -7.92 -0.32
N MET A 83 8.84 -8.41 0.68
CA MET A 83 8.18 -9.72 0.63
C MET A 83 6.68 -9.61 0.33
N GLU A 84 6.18 -8.40 0.09
CA GLU A 84 4.81 -8.16 -0.37
C GLU A 84 4.50 -9.00 -1.62
N THR A 85 3.32 -9.64 -1.59
CA THR A 85 2.84 -10.49 -2.68
C THR A 85 1.91 -9.69 -3.58
N ALA A 86 1.65 -10.16 -4.80
CA ALA A 86 0.71 -9.48 -5.69
C ALA A 86 -0.73 -9.56 -5.16
N GLU A 87 -1.05 -10.66 -4.47
CA GLU A 87 -2.33 -10.93 -3.83
C GLU A 87 -2.55 -10.00 -2.64
N GLY A 88 -1.56 -9.88 -1.74
CA GLY A 88 -1.59 -8.88 -0.66
C GLY A 88 -1.66 -7.46 -1.22
N CYS A 89 -0.88 -7.20 -2.27
CA CYS A 89 -0.86 -5.91 -2.92
C CYS A 89 -2.19 -5.55 -3.63
N LYS A 90 -3.00 -6.54 -4.00
CA LYS A 90 -4.36 -6.31 -4.52
C LYS A 90 -5.32 -5.92 -3.39
N VAL A 91 -5.23 -6.58 -2.23
CA VAL A 91 -6.16 -6.40 -1.10
C VAL A 91 -6.20 -4.96 -0.61
N TRP A 92 -5.06 -4.38 -0.28
CA TRP A 92 -5.00 -3.00 0.21
C TRP A 92 -5.31 -1.93 -0.86
N ILE A 93 -5.06 -2.16 -2.16
CA ILE A 93 -5.49 -1.22 -3.22
C ILE A 93 -7.01 -1.17 -3.24
N LEU A 94 -7.66 -2.34 -3.26
CA LEU A 94 -9.12 -2.43 -3.19
C LEU A 94 -9.66 -1.83 -1.89
N MET A 95 -8.98 -2.04 -0.76
CA MET A 95 -9.36 -1.43 0.52
C MET A 95 -9.26 0.10 0.49
N ILE A 96 -8.22 0.67 -0.13
CA ILE A 96 -8.07 2.13 -0.25
C ILE A 96 -9.18 2.70 -1.13
N LEU A 97 -9.47 2.07 -2.27
CA LEU A 97 -10.55 2.49 -3.17
C LEU A 97 -11.92 2.41 -2.47
N ASP A 98 -12.19 1.29 -1.80
CA ASP A 98 -13.43 1.08 -1.05
C ASP A 98 -13.61 2.10 0.07
N GLN A 99 -12.53 2.40 0.82
CA GLN A 99 -12.59 3.41 1.87
C GLN A 99 -12.72 4.82 1.30
N TRP A 100 -12.08 5.13 0.17
CA TRP A 100 -12.28 6.42 -0.49
C TRP A 100 -13.75 6.61 -0.92
N ALA A 101 -14.36 5.60 -1.53
CA ALA A 101 -15.75 5.65 -1.97
C ALA A 101 -16.74 5.85 -0.82
N LYS A 102 -16.48 5.23 0.35
CA LYS A 102 -17.41 5.21 1.49
C LYS A 102 -17.17 6.32 2.54
N HIS A 103 -15.94 6.79 2.68
CA HIS A 103 -15.59 7.73 3.75
C HIS A 103 -16.17 9.14 3.49
N ALA A 104 -16.62 9.82 4.54
CA ALA A 104 -17.23 11.15 4.43
C ALA A 104 -16.29 12.20 3.80
N ASP A 105 -14.98 12.10 4.08
CA ASP A 105 -13.95 12.95 3.49
C ASP A 105 -13.39 12.43 2.15
N GLY A 106 -13.86 11.28 1.67
CA GLY A 106 -13.42 10.69 0.41
C GLY A 106 -14.21 11.21 -0.78
N GLU A 107 -14.83 10.30 -1.53
CA GLU A 107 -15.53 10.61 -2.78
C GLU A 107 -16.66 11.63 -2.61
N ALA A 108 -17.44 11.56 -1.54
CA ALA A 108 -18.55 12.48 -1.31
C ALA A 108 -18.11 13.96 -1.23
N LYS A 109 -16.89 14.21 -0.75
CA LYS A 109 -16.34 15.55 -0.54
C LYS A 109 -15.35 15.96 -1.62
N CYS A 110 -14.51 15.04 -2.05
CA CYS A 110 -13.41 15.31 -2.97
C CYS A 110 -13.75 14.89 -4.41
N GLY A 111 -14.66 13.95 -4.60
CA GLY A 111 -15.00 13.35 -5.88
C GLY A 111 -14.24 12.03 -6.15
N PRO A 112 -14.62 11.31 -7.22
CA PRO A 112 -14.19 9.92 -7.44
C PRO A 112 -12.72 9.78 -7.80
N ILE A 113 -12.18 8.59 -7.59
CA ILE A 113 -10.90 8.15 -8.16
C ILE A 113 -11.16 7.63 -9.59
N TRP A 114 -10.36 8.09 -10.54
CA TRP A 114 -10.45 7.70 -11.96
C TRP A 114 -9.30 6.81 -12.40
N SER A 115 -8.20 6.80 -11.66
CA SER A 115 -7.02 6.02 -12.03
C SER A 115 -6.24 5.55 -10.82
N VAL A 116 -5.55 4.43 -10.99
CA VAL A 116 -4.54 3.91 -10.06
C VAL A 116 -3.22 3.83 -10.82
N ALA A 117 -2.18 4.47 -10.29
CA ALA A 117 -0.84 4.50 -10.88
C ALA A 117 0.16 3.91 -9.88
N ILE A 118 0.93 2.93 -10.35
CA ILE A 118 1.92 2.21 -9.56
C ILE A 118 3.19 1.97 -10.40
N ASP A 119 4.35 1.81 -9.76
CA ASP A 119 5.59 1.49 -10.48
C ASP A 119 5.48 0.16 -11.26
N GLY A 120 6.36 -0.03 -12.24
CA GLY A 120 6.34 -1.19 -13.13
C GLY A 120 7.02 -2.45 -12.59
N ASN A 121 7.23 -2.58 -11.28
CA ASN A 121 7.91 -3.74 -10.72
C ASN A 121 7.11 -5.04 -10.93
N ALA A 122 7.80 -6.19 -10.82
CA ALA A 122 7.19 -7.49 -11.17
C ALA A 122 5.95 -7.81 -10.33
N THR A 123 5.97 -7.51 -9.03
CA THR A 123 4.83 -7.71 -8.12
C THR A 123 3.66 -6.82 -8.54
N HIS A 124 3.88 -5.54 -8.79
CA HIS A 124 2.83 -4.59 -9.17
C HIS A 124 2.19 -4.91 -10.53
N ARG A 125 2.99 -5.35 -11.51
CA ARG A 125 2.45 -5.84 -12.79
C ARG A 125 1.53 -7.05 -12.59
N LYS A 126 1.93 -7.98 -11.72
CA LYS A 126 1.08 -9.14 -11.37
C LYS A 126 -0.17 -8.69 -10.61
N THR A 127 -0.07 -7.71 -9.69
CA THR A 127 -1.22 -7.13 -8.98
C THR A 127 -2.27 -6.60 -9.96
N PHE A 128 -1.85 -5.77 -10.92
CA PHE A 128 -2.75 -5.21 -11.92
C PHE A 128 -3.34 -6.28 -12.83
N HIS A 129 -2.57 -7.30 -13.19
CA HIS A 129 -3.11 -8.45 -13.92
C HIS A 129 -4.22 -9.14 -13.12
N LEU A 130 -4.01 -9.41 -11.82
CA LEU A 130 -5.01 -10.02 -10.94
C LEU A 130 -6.25 -9.15 -10.68
N MET A 131 -6.13 -7.84 -10.83
CA MET A 131 -7.25 -6.89 -10.69
C MET A 131 -8.05 -6.75 -11.98
N LEU A 132 -7.35 -6.50 -13.09
CA LEU A 132 -7.95 -6.05 -14.35
C LEU A 132 -8.23 -7.19 -15.33
N ILE A 133 -7.50 -8.31 -15.22
CA ILE A 133 -7.69 -9.51 -16.05
C ILE A 133 -8.27 -10.62 -15.17
N SER A 134 -9.48 -10.38 -14.67
CA SER A 134 -10.16 -11.26 -13.71
C SER A 134 -11.32 -12.05 -14.31
N GLU A 135 -11.77 -11.71 -15.52
CA GLU A 135 -12.90 -12.36 -16.18
C GLU A 135 -12.55 -12.78 -17.62
N THR A 136 -13.09 -13.93 -18.04
CA THR A 136 -13.07 -14.33 -19.45
C THR A 136 -14.29 -13.75 -20.15
N ILE A 137 -14.06 -12.93 -21.17
CA ILE A 137 -15.12 -12.32 -21.99
C ILE A 137 -15.37 -13.20 -23.20
N LYS A 138 -16.63 -13.55 -23.47
CA LYS A 138 -17.00 -14.29 -24.69
C LYS A 138 -17.25 -13.34 -25.87
N PRO A 139 -17.11 -13.83 -27.12
CA PRO A 139 -17.47 -13.04 -28.28
C PRO A 139 -18.93 -12.55 -28.20
N GLY A 140 -19.14 -11.25 -28.38
CA GLY A 140 -20.46 -10.62 -28.30
C GLY A 140 -20.87 -10.10 -26.91
N GLU A 141 -20.10 -10.39 -25.86
CA GLU A 141 -20.31 -9.79 -24.53
C GLU A 141 -19.70 -8.38 -24.47
N ALA A 142 -20.40 -7.45 -23.81
CA ALA A 142 -19.89 -6.11 -23.58
C ALA A 142 -18.68 -6.14 -22.64
N LEU A 143 -17.72 -5.25 -22.88
CA LEU A 143 -16.60 -5.05 -21.96
C LEU A 143 -17.15 -4.58 -20.62
N LYS A 144 -16.90 -5.37 -19.57
CA LYS A 144 -17.18 -4.97 -18.20
C LYS A 144 -16.09 -3.99 -17.78
N LEU A 145 -16.49 -2.77 -17.46
CA LEU A 145 -15.59 -1.78 -16.89
C LEU A 145 -15.28 -2.18 -15.44
N PHE A 146 -14.01 -2.11 -15.08
CA PHE A 146 -13.60 -2.20 -13.69
C PHE A 146 -14.07 -0.92 -13.00
N ASN A 147 -15.10 -1.03 -12.16
CA ASN A 147 -15.58 0.11 -11.37
C ASN A 147 -14.56 0.39 -10.27
N LEU A 148 -13.86 1.51 -10.41
CA LEU A 148 -12.97 2.09 -9.40
C LEU A 148 -13.77 2.77 -8.29
#